data_AF-A0A351J2C9-F1
#
_entry.id   AF-A0A351J2C9-F1
#
_cell.length_a   1.000
_cell.length_b   1.000
_cell.length_c   1.000
_cell.angle_alpha   90.00
_cell.angle_beta   90.00
_cell.angle_gamma   90.00
#
_symmetry.space_group_name_H-M   'P 1'
#
loop_
_entity.id
_entity.type
_entity.pdbx_description
1 polymer ?
#
loop_
_entity_poly.entity_id
_entity_poly.type
_entity_poly.pdbx_seq_one_letter_code
_entity_poly.pdbx_strand_id
1 'polypeptide(L)'
;MMTTRKLVKSFKHEYALKEITPCSLKKTLSNHGYTLVYFSHLTNSEPVAKLLLALGLTTYAMTVNAFTYKDCQFRLVFILENLSDEEQKVLLAHELGHIVLKHTDKKCSGTEGILREKEANEFALELLRIPQKKPYFIAAVLCVTVLSILLTFFLVMEASHTVVTGDTKFWVTTAGKKFHRNTCGCIKWNTSISSLSYKELLEEGYEPCKLCNPLD
;
A
#
# COMPACT_ATOMS: atom_id res chain seq x y z
N MET A 1 -19.84 -11.00 19.80
CA MET A 1 -20.29 -11.27 18.41
C MET A 1 -19.09 -11.12 17.48
N MET A 2 -18.78 -12.13 16.68
CA MET A 2 -17.66 -12.07 15.74
C MET A 2 -18.09 -11.19 14.55
N THR A 3 -17.32 -10.18 14.18
CA THR A 3 -17.64 -9.35 13.01
C THR A 3 -17.35 -10.14 11.73
N THR A 4 -18.06 -9.85 10.63
CA THR A 4 -17.88 -10.47 9.31
C THR A 4 -16.41 -10.49 8.89
N ARG A 5 -15.68 -9.40 9.18
CA ARG A 5 -14.24 -9.28 8.94
C ARG A 5 -13.38 -10.24 9.75
N LYS A 6 -13.69 -10.46 11.03
CA LYS A 6 -12.97 -11.45 11.86
C LYS A 6 -13.27 -12.86 11.38
N LEU A 7 -14.51 -13.13 11.00
CA LEU A 7 -14.93 -14.41 10.44
C LEU A 7 -14.18 -14.73 9.15
N VAL A 8 -14.19 -13.82 8.16
CA VAL A 8 -13.48 -13.99 6.89
C VAL A 8 -11.96 -14.17 7.10
N LYS A 9 -11.34 -13.44 8.02
CA LYS A 9 -9.92 -13.63 8.33
C LYS A 9 -9.62 -15.03 8.87
N SER A 10 -10.47 -15.52 9.78
CA SER A 10 -10.32 -16.86 10.35
C SER A 10 -10.52 -17.93 9.29
N PHE A 11 -11.53 -17.75 8.43
CA PHE A 11 -11.80 -18.61 7.29
C PHE A 11 -10.63 -18.65 6.28
N LYS A 12 -10.08 -17.50 5.89
CA LYS A 12 -8.90 -17.43 5.01
C LYS A 12 -7.70 -18.17 5.60
N HIS A 13 -7.50 -18.07 6.90
CA HIS A 13 -6.42 -18.77 7.60
C HIS A 13 -6.65 -20.28 7.67
N GLU A 14 -7.85 -20.71 8.06
CA GLU A 14 -8.24 -22.13 8.18
C GLU A 14 -8.06 -22.89 6.87
N TYR A 15 -8.45 -22.28 5.75
CA TYR A 15 -8.35 -22.89 4.42
C TYR A 15 -7.08 -22.50 3.63
N ALA A 16 -6.13 -21.82 4.28
CA ALA A 16 -4.88 -21.36 3.67
C ALA A 16 -5.08 -20.63 2.31
N LEU A 17 -6.11 -19.79 2.23
CA LEU A 17 -6.49 -19.08 1.01
C LEU A 17 -5.55 -17.89 0.77
N LYS A 18 -4.47 -18.13 0.00
CA LYS A 18 -3.53 -17.08 -0.43
C LYS A 18 -4.15 -16.17 -1.48
N GLU A 19 -4.85 -16.75 -2.45
CA GLU A 19 -5.54 -16.06 -3.53
C GLU A 19 -6.96 -16.61 -3.66
N ILE A 20 -7.92 -15.72 -3.93
CA ILE A 20 -9.32 -16.09 -4.11
C ILE A 20 -9.57 -16.32 -5.60
N THR A 21 -9.52 -17.59 -6.00
CA THR A 21 -9.79 -18.06 -7.37
C THR A 21 -10.99 -19.02 -7.39
N PRO A 22 -11.69 -19.20 -8.53
CA PRO A 22 -12.77 -20.20 -8.61
C PRO A 22 -12.31 -21.58 -8.14
N CYS A 23 -11.11 -22.01 -8.53
CA CYS A 23 -10.53 -23.29 -8.12
C CYS A 23 -10.40 -23.40 -6.59
N SER A 24 -9.88 -22.36 -5.92
CA SER A 24 -9.74 -22.34 -4.47
C SER A 24 -11.09 -22.41 -3.74
N LEU A 25 -12.12 -21.74 -4.26
CA LEU A 25 -13.46 -21.73 -3.68
C LEU A 25 -14.17 -23.08 -3.87
N LYS A 26 -14.06 -23.69 -5.06
CA LYS A 26 -14.59 -25.04 -5.35
C LYS A 26 -13.96 -26.10 -4.46
N LYS A 27 -12.65 -26.01 -4.23
CA LYS A 27 -11.94 -26.88 -3.28
C LYS A 27 -12.46 -26.68 -1.85
N THR A 28 -12.70 -25.43 -1.46
CA THR A 28 -13.22 -25.11 -0.12
C THR A 28 -14.63 -25.66 0.07
N LEU A 29 -15.50 -25.56 -0.93
CA LEU A 29 -16.83 -26.19 -0.92
C LEU A 29 -16.73 -27.71 -0.73
N SER A 30 -15.83 -28.35 -1.47
CA SER A 30 -15.58 -29.79 -1.36
C SER A 30 -15.10 -30.17 0.05
N ASN A 31 -14.23 -29.36 0.67
CA ASN A 31 -13.79 -29.55 2.04
C ASN A 31 -14.92 -29.40 3.07
N HIS A 32 -15.95 -28.61 2.78
CA HIS A 32 -17.18 -28.52 3.59
C HIS A 32 -18.16 -29.69 3.33
N GLY A 33 -17.80 -30.62 2.45
CA GLY A 33 -18.61 -31.78 2.08
C GLY A 33 -19.74 -31.44 1.12
N TYR A 34 -19.61 -30.35 0.34
CA TYR A 34 -20.56 -29.99 -0.71
C TYR A 34 -20.07 -30.44 -2.07
N THR A 35 -20.98 -31.03 -2.86
CA THR A 35 -20.73 -31.38 -4.25
C THR A 35 -21.22 -30.24 -5.15
N LEU A 36 -20.35 -29.77 -6.04
CA LEU A 36 -20.70 -28.75 -7.01
C LEU A 36 -21.41 -29.38 -8.22
N VAL A 37 -22.54 -28.80 -8.62
CA VAL A 37 -23.32 -29.22 -9.77
C VAL A 37 -23.50 -28.04 -10.72
N TYR A 38 -23.08 -28.22 -11.97
CA TYR A 38 -23.32 -27.23 -13.02
C TYR A 38 -24.69 -27.44 -13.64
N PHE A 39 -25.41 -26.36 -13.85
CA PHE A 39 -26.73 -26.39 -14.49
C PHE A 39 -26.87 -25.24 -15.50
N SER A 40 -27.91 -25.34 -16.32
CA SER A 40 -28.29 -24.37 -17.34
C SER A 40 -29.74 -23.97 -17.15
N HIS A 41 -30.08 -22.74 -17.55
CA HIS A 41 -31.46 -22.25 -17.57
C HIS A 41 -32.30 -22.90 -18.68
N LEU A 42 -31.66 -23.32 -19.76
CA LEU A 42 -32.33 -23.80 -20.98
C LEU A 42 -32.18 -25.31 -21.17
N THR A 43 -30.94 -25.81 -21.06
CA THR A 43 -30.62 -27.19 -21.44
C THR A 43 -29.71 -27.84 -20.42
N ASN A 44 -30.26 -28.73 -19.59
CA ASN A 44 -29.50 -29.51 -18.62
C ASN A 44 -29.17 -30.91 -19.16
N SER A 45 -28.03 -31.46 -18.75
CA SER A 45 -27.76 -32.88 -18.98
C SER A 45 -28.83 -33.76 -18.30
N GLU A 46 -29.11 -34.92 -18.87
CA GLU A 46 -30.14 -35.83 -18.35
C GLU A 46 -29.99 -36.13 -16.84
N PRO A 47 -28.78 -36.39 -16.29
CA PRO A 47 -28.61 -36.62 -14.86
C PRO A 47 -28.95 -35.39 -14.01
N VAL A 48 -28.56 -34.18 -14.44
CA VAL A 48 -28.83 -32.93 -13.71
C VAL A 48 -30.32 -32.58 -13.76
N ALA A 49 -30.97 -32.76 -14.90
CA ALA A 49 -32.40 -32.54 -15.04
C ALA A 49 -33.20 -33.50 -14.13
N LYS A 50 -32.83 -34.79 -14.10
CA LYS A 50 -33.43 -35.78 -13.18
C LYS A 50 -33.20 -35.40 -11.72
N LEU A 51 -32.00 -34.93 -11.38
CA LEU A 51 -31.67 -34.49 -10.02
C LEU A 51 -32.52 -33.28 -9.60
N LEU A 52 -32.59 -32.23 -10.43
CA LEU A 52 -33.41 -31.05 -10.14
C LEU A 52 -34.89 -31.40 -10.00
N LEU A 53 -35.40 -32.28 -10.86
CA LEU A 53 -36.78 -32.76 -10.79
C LEU A 53 -37.05 -33.55 -9.51
N ALA A 54 -36.16 -34.50 -9.16
CA ALA A 54 -36.30 -35.32 -7.96
C ALA A 54 -36.25 -34.50 -6.66
N LEU A 55 -35.48 -33.41 -6.65
CA LEU A 55 -35.39 -32.48 -5.52
C LEU A 55 -36.49 -31.40 -5.52
N GLY A 56 -37.30 -31.32 -6.58
CA GLY A 56 -38.33 -30.28 -6.73
C GLY A 56 -37.77 -28.87 -6.93
N LEU A 57 -36.56 -28.74 -7.49
CA LEU A 57 -35.82 -27.48 -7.62
C LEU A 57 -35.86 -26.89 -9.04
N THR A 58 -36.56 -27.52 -9.98
CA THR A 58 -36.57 -27.12 -11.40
C THR A 58 -36.98 -25.66 -11.61
N THR A 59 -38.08 -25.21 -10.99
CA THR A 59 -38.56 -23.83 -11.14
C THR A 59 -37.65 -22.83 -10.46
N TYR A 60 -37.07 -23.19 -9.31
CA TYR A 60 -36.15 -22.33 -8.59
C TYR A 60 -34.85 -22.12 -9.37
N ALA A 61 -34.28 -23.19 -9.92
CA ALA A 61 -33.06 -23.14 -10.72
C ALA A 61 -33.17 -22.18 -11.92
N MET A 62 -34.36 -22.04 -12.53
CA MET A 62 -34.59 -21.11 -13.64
C MET A 62 -34.56 -19.62 -13.24
N THR A 63 -34.58 -19.31 -11.94
CA THR A 63 -34.69 -17.92 -11.43
C THR A 63 -33.39 -17.36 -10.87
N VAL A 64 -32.38 -18.21 -10.65
CA VAL A 64 -31.14 -17.85 -9.94
C VAL A 64 -29.91 -18.38 -10.66
N ASN A 65 -28.76 -17.72 -10.50
CA ASN A 65 -27.52 -18.14 -11.16
C ASN A 65 -26.66 -19.09 -10.32
N ALA A 66 -26.91 -19.15 -9.02
CA ALA A 66 -26.33 -20.12 -8.10
C ALA A 66 -27.26 -20.28 -6.89
N PHE A 67 -27.17 -21.43 -6.23
CA PHE A 67 -27.84 -21.67 -4.96
C PHE A 67 -27.31 -22.90 -4.25
N THR A 68 -27.42 -22.90 -2.92
CA THR A 68 -27.03 -24.03 -2.07
C THR A 68 -28.26 -24.83 -1.63
N TYR A 69 -28.18 -26.15 -1.80
CA TYR A 69 -29.16 -27.11 -1.31
C TYR A 69 -28.56 -28.03 -0.26
N LYS A 70 -29.28 -28.22 0.85
CA LYS A 70 -28.89 -29.13 1.93
C LYS A 70 -30.11 -29.83 2.49
N ASP A 71 -30.04 -31.15 2.58
CA ASP A 71 -30.95 -31.97 3.36
C ASP A 71 -30.16 -33.02 4.16
N CYS A 72 -30.84 -34.09 4.60
CA CYS A 72 -30.22 -35.17 5.35
C CYS A 72 -29.32 -36.10 4.50
N GLN A 73 -29.50 -36.14 3.18
CA GLN A 73 -28.80 -37.04 2.25
C GLN A 73 -27.78 -36.30 1.36
N PHE A 74 -28.05 -35.04 1.03
CA PHE A 74 -27.36 -34.28 0.00
C PHE A 74 -26.90 -32.92 0.51
N ARG A 75 -25.70 -32.54 0.09
CA ARG A 75 -25.11 -31.21 0.25
C ARG A 75 -24.60 -30.78 -1.12
N LEU A 76 -25.37 -29.93 -1.78
CA LEU A 76 -25.15 -29.56 -3.16
C LEU A 76 -25.02 -28.05 -3.29
N VAL A 77 -24.11 -27.60 -4.15
CA VAL A 77 -24.08 -26.22 -4.61
C VAL A 77 -24.32 -26.24 -6.11
N PHE A 78 -25.38 -25.60 -6.55
CA PHE A 78 -25.70 -25.43 -7.96
C PHE A 78 -25.12 -24.12 -8.45
N ILE A 79 -24.48 -24.15 -9.62
CA ILE A 79 -23.95 -22.95 -10.27
C ILE A 79 -24.23 -23.00 -11.77
N LEU A 80 -24.59 -21.85 -12.34
CA LEU A 80 -24.83 -21.72 -13.77
C LEU A 80 -23.55 -22.02 -14.54
N GLU A 81 -23.67 -22.80 -15.61
CA GLU A 81 -22.60 -23.09 -16.54
C GLU A 81 -22.20 -21.86 -17.38
N ASN A 82 -21.04 -21.91 -18.03
CA ASN A 82 -20.55 -20.88 -18.96
C ASN A 82 -20.36 -19.46 -18.36
N LEU A 83 -20.22 -19.36 -17.04
CA LEU A 83 -19.87 -18.12 -16.36
C LEU A 83 -18.37 -17.81 -16.46
N SER A 84 -18.04 -16.52 -16.52
CA SER A 84 -16.65 -16.05 -16.40
C SER A 84 -16.05 -16.34 -15.02
N ASP A 85 -14.72 -16.30 -14.92
CA ASP A 85 -14.03 -16.53 -13.64
C ASP A 85 -14.40 -15.49 -12.57
N GLU A 86 -14.68 -14.24 -12.95
CA GLU A 86 -15.15 -13.21 -12.02
C GLU A 86 -16.54 -13.51 -11.50
N GLU A 87 -17.48 -13.89 -12.38
CA GLU A 87 -18.84 -14.26 -11.99
C GLU A 87 -18.84 -15.50 -11.11
N GLN A 88 -18.08 -16.54 -11.47
CA GLN A 88 -17.93 -17.73 -10.66
C GLN A 88 -17.37 -17.39 -9.27
N LYS A 89 -16.36 -16.52 -9.18
CA LYS A 89 -15.83 -16.09 -7.88
C LYS A 89 -16.90 -15.44 -7.01
N VAL A 90 -17.67 -14.52 -7.57
CA VAL A 90 -18.72 -13.79 -6.84
C VAL A 90 -19.79 -14.76 -6.33
N LEU A 91 -20.31 -15.61 -7.21
CA LEU A 91 -21.36 -16.56 -6.85
C LEU A 91 -20.87 -17.60 -5.84
N LEU A 92 -19.70 -18.21 -6.06
CA LEU A 92 -19.15 -19.20 -5.13
C LEU A 92 -18.85 -18.59 -3.75
N ALA A 93 -18.38 -17.34 -3.71
CA ALA A 93 -18.14 -16.64 -2.45
C ALA A 93 -19.45 -16.37 -1.68
N HIS A 94 -20.52 -16.02 -2.39
CA HIS A 94 -21.85 -15.84 -1.83
C HIS A 94 -22.43 -17.15 -1.28
N GLU A 95 -22.38 -18.24 -2.05
CA GLU A 95 -22.83 -19.56 -1.60
C GLU A 95 -22.02 -20.08 -0.40
N LEU A 96 -20.71 -19.86 -0.38
CA LEU A 96 -19.88 -20.13 0.80
C LEU A 96 -20.33 -19.31 2.01
N GLY A 97 -20.77 -18.07 1.81
CA GLY A 97 -21.38 -17.26 2.87
C GLY A 97 -22.57 -17.97 3.51
N HIS A 98 -23.50 -18.51 2.71
CA HIS A 98 -24.63 -19.29 3.23
C HIS A 98 -24.21 -20.53 4.00
N ILE A 99 -23.15 -21.22 3.56
CA ILE A 99 -22.63 -22.42 4.22
C ILE A 99 -21.97 -22.07 5.55
N VAL A 100 -21.06 -21.10 5.55
CA VAL A 100 -20.27 -20.70 6.73
C VAL A 100 -21.17 -20.09 7.81
N LEU A 101 -22.16 -19.28 7.41
CA LEU A 101 -23.12 -18.65 8.32
C LEU A 101 -24.28 -19.58 8.70
N LYS A 102 -24.29 -20.83 8.22
CA LYS A 102 -25.31 -21.85 8.52
C LYS A 102 -26.73 -21.43 8.12
N HIS A 103 -26.85 -20.64 7.05
CA HIS A 103 -28.14 -20.22 6.51
C HIS A 103 -28.93 -21.39 5.90
N THR A 104 -28.25 -22.50 5.61
CA THR A 104 -28.84 -23.72 5.04
C THR A 104 -29.59 -24.60 6.05
N ASP A 105 -29.42 -24.37 7.35
CA ASP A 105 -29.99 -25.24 8.41
C ASP A 105 -31.40 -24.85 8.87
N LYS A 106 -31.89 -23.66 8.51
CA LYS A 106 -33.18 -23.13 8.98
C LYS A 106 -34.01 -22.65 7.79
N LYS A 107 -35.24 -23.16 7.67
CA LYS A 107 -36.27 -22.54 6.82
C LYS A 107 -36.61 -21.18 7.40
N CYS A 108 -36.49 -20.13 6.58
CA CYS A 108 -36.82 -18.76 6.96
C CYS A 108 -37.78 -18.16 5.95
N SER A 109 -38.62 -17.24 6.40
CA SER A 109 -39.56 -16.49 5.56
C SER A 109 -39.61 -15.04 6.03
N GLY A 110 -39.91 -14.13 5.10
CA GLY A 110 -40.00 -12.69 5.40
C GLY A 110 -38.64 -12.04 5.69
N THR A 111 -38.58 -11.24 6.76
CA THR A 111 -37.43 -10.37 7.09
C THR A 111 -36.16 -11.14 7.42
N GLU A 112 -36.25 -12.35 7.99
CA GLU A 112 -35.09 -13.19 8.29
C GLU A 112 -34.35 -13.63 7.02
N GLY A 113 -35.08 -13.89 5.93
CA GLY A 113 -34.47 -14.22 4.64
C GLY A 113 -33.64 -13.05 4.11
N ILE A 114 -34.21 -11.85 4.13
CA ILE A 114 -33.54 -10.61 3.67
C ILE A 114 -32.24 -10.36 4.46
N LEU A 115 -32.26 -10.57 5.78
CA LEU A 115 -31.07 -10.43 6.63
C LEU A 115 -29.98 -11.45 6.26
N ARG A 116 -30.36 -12.71 6.03
CA ARG A 116 -29.40 -13.76 5.63
C ARG A 116 -28.76 -13.51 4.28
N GLU A 117 -29.55 -13.07 3.30
CA GLU A 117 -29.04 -12.65 1.99
C GLU A 117 -28.04 -11.50 2.14
N LYS A 118 -28.36 -10.52 3.00
CA LYS A 118 -27.46 -9.40 3.30
C LYS A 118 -26.16 -9.86 3.96
N GLU A 119 -26.24 -10.76 4.93
CA GLU A 119 -25.07 -11.31 5.63
C GLU A 119 -24.18 -12.15 4.70
N ALA A 120 -24.77 -12.97 3.83
CA ALA A 120 -24.04 -13.74 2.82
C ALA A 120 -23.33 -12.82 1.81
N ASN A 121 -24.01 -11.75 1.36
CA ASN A 121 -23.41 -10.72 0.51
C ASN A 121 -22.25 -10.00 1.20
N GLU A 122 -22.41 -9.62 2.47
CA GLU A 122 -21.34 -8.96 3.24
C GLU A 122 -20.11 -9.88 3.41
N PHE A 123 -20.34 -11.17 3.66
CA PHE A 123 -19.28 -12.17 3.71
C PHE A 123 -18.53 -12.26 2.38
N ALA A 124 -19.25 -12.38 1.26
CA ALA A 124 -18.64 -12.47 -0.07
C ALA A 124 -17.80 -11.24 -0.40
N LEU A 125 -18.32 -10.04 -0.10
CA LEU A 125 -17.60 -8.77 -0.31
C LEU A 125 -16.29 -8.72 0.47
N GLU A 126 -16.29 -9.08 1.75
CA GLU A 126 -15.07 -9.06 2.57
C GLU A 126 -14.11 -10.21 2.20
N LEU A 127 -14.63 -11.35 1.74
CA LEU A 127 -13.81 -12.46 1.22
C LEU A 127 -13.04 -12.03 -0.04
N LEU A 128 -13.73 -11.39 -0.98
CA LEU A 128 -13.18 -10.95 -2.27
C LEU A 128 -12.39 -9.64 -2.17
N ARG A 129 -12.43 -8.97 -1.02
CA ARG A 129 -11.71 -7.71 -0.81
C ARG A 129 -10.20 -7.89 -1.02
N ILE A 130 -9.68 -7.21 -2.04
CA ILE A 130 -8.24 -7.09 -2.28
C ILE A 130 -7.64 -6.23 -1.15
N PRO A 131 -6.62 -6.72 -0.43
CA PRO A 131 -5.95 -5.91 0.58
C PRO A 131 -5.30 -4.71 -0.11
N GLN A 132 -5.79 -3.50 0.17
CA GLN A 132 -5.13 -2.29 -0.28
C GLN A 132 -3.77 -2.19 0.42
N LYS A 133 -2.69 -2.22 -0.37
CA LYS A 133 -1.34 -1.93 0.14
C LYS A 133 -1.37 -0.51 0.69
N LYS A 134 -1.08 -0.37 1.98
CA LYS A 134 -1.04 0.94 2.63
C LYS A 134 0.15 1.74 2.07
N PRO A 135 -0.07 2.92 1.46
CA PRO A 135 0.99 3.67 0.78
C PRO A 135 2.01 4.30 1.74
N TYR A 136 1.81 4.19 3.07
CA TYR A 136 2.68 4.79 4.08
C TYR A 136 4.14 4.33 3.97
N PHE A 137 4.40 3.10 3.50
CA PHE A 137 5.76 2.63 3.30
C PHE A 137 6.47 3.39 2.16
N ILE A 138 5.77 3.61 1.05
CA ILE A 138 6.30 4.37 -0.10
C ILE A 138 6.48 5.84 0.30
N ALA A 139 5.52 6.41 1.03
CA ALA A 139 5.61 7.78 1.53
C ALA A 139 6.77 7.97 2.51
N ALA A 140 7.00 7.03 3.43
CA ALA A 140 8.10 7.08 4.37
C ALA A 140 9.47 7.03 3.67
N VAL A 141 9.63 6.16 2.67
CA VAL A 141 10.87 6.09 1.86
C VAL A 141 11.13 7.42 1.15
N LEU A 142 10.11 8.00 0.50
CA LEU A 142 10.23 9.29 -0.18
C LEU A 142 10.61 10.42 0.79
N CYS A 143 10.01 10.48 1.98
CA CYS A 143 10.36 11.47 3.00
C CYS A 143 11.82 11.32 3.46
N VAL A 144 12.29 10.10 3.72
CA VAL A 144 13.68 9.85 4.13
C VAL A 144 14.65 10.26 3.02
N THR A 145 14.34 9.94 1.76
CA THR A 145 15.19 10.35 0.63
C THR A 145 15.27 11.87 0.49
N VAL A 146 14.16 12.58 0.61
CA VAL A 146 14.13 14.05 0.54
C VAL A 146 14.92 14.68 1.69
N LEU A 147 14.73 14.18 2.92
CA LEU A 147 15.49 14.65 4.08
C LEU A 147 16.99 14.41 3.94
N SER A 148 17.39 13.26 3.37
CA SER A 148 18.82 12.98 3.11
C SER A 148 19.42 13.96 2.10
N ILE A 149 18.68 14.29 1.02
CA ILE A 149 19.13 15.23 0.00
C ILE A 149 19.29 16.63 0.60
N LEU A 150 18.31 17.08 1.38
CA LEU A 150 18.37 18.38 2.06
C LEU A 150 19.54 18.47 3.04
N LEU A 151 19.80 17.39 3.81
CA LEU A 151 20.94 17.34 4.72
C LEU A 151 22.27 17.39 3.96
N THR A 152 22.41 16.62 2.87
CA THR A 152 23.63 16.65 2.05
C THR A 152 23.87 18.02 1.42
N PHE A 153 22.81 18.69 0.96
CA PHE A 153 22.91 20.04 0.41
C PHE A 153 23.38 21.05 1.47
N PHE A 154 22.83 20.97 2.68
CA PHE A 154 23.24 21.84 3.80
C PHE A 154 24.73 21.66 4.15
N LEU A 155 25.20 20.41 4.24
CA LEU A 155 26.60 20.10 4.52
C LEU A 155 27.56 20.63 3.43
N VAL A 156 27.16 20.55 2.15
CA VAL A 156 27.96 21.08 1.03
C VAL A 156 28.04 22.61 1.06
N MET A 157 26.94 23.29 1.40
CA MET A 157 26.91 24.75 1.52
C MET A 157 27.82 25.24 2.66
N GLU A 158 27.78 24.58 3.82
CA GLU A 158 28.63 24.94 4.96
C GLU A 158 30.12 24.73 4.66
N ALA A 159 30.47 23.58 4.03
CA ALA A 159 31.83 23.34 3.57
C ALA A 159 32.31 24.42 2.58
N SER A 160 31.46 24.83 1.64
CA SER A 160 31.80 25.85 0.64
C SER A 160 32.08 27.22 1.28
N HIS A 161 31.32 27.60 2.31
CA HIS A 161 31.54 28.87 3.02
C HIS A 161 32.86 28.89 3.80
N THR A 162 33.25 27.77 4.41
CA THR A 162 34.53 27.66 5.14
C THR A 162 35.75 27.73 4.23
N VAL A 163 35.70 27.14 3.03
CA VAL A 163 36.80 27.19 2.06
C VAL A 163 37.02 28.62 1.53
N VAL A 164 35.94 29.36 1.24
CA VAL A 164 36.05 30.74 0.71
C VAL A 164 36.62 31.71 1.75
N THR A 165 36.32 31.50 3.04
CA THR A 165 36.72 32.43 4.11
C THR A 165 38.07 32.09 4.75
N GLY A 166 38.48 30.81 4.75
CA GLY A 166 39.72 30.35 5.40
C GLY A 166 41.01 30.63 4.62
N ASP A 167 40.99 30.59 3.29
CA ASP A 167 42.23 30.66 2.47
C ASP A 167 42.60 32.06 1.98
N THR A 168 41.75 33.06 2.20
CA THR A 168 42.04 34.42 1.74
C THR A 168 43.03 35.10 2.69
N LYS A 169 44.30 35.12 2.29
CA LYS A 169 45.39 35.82 2.99
C LYS A 169 45.39 37.31 2.62
N PHE A 170 45.62 38.14 3.62
CA PHE A 170 45.75 39.59 3.48
C PHE A 170 47.12 40.03 4.01
N TRP A 171 47.64 41.14 3.48
CA TRP A 171 48.98 41.62 3.79
C TRP A 171 48.92 42.83 4.72
N VAL A 172 49.71 42.80 5.79
CA VAL A 172 49.83 43.90 6.76
C VAL A 172 51.28 44.35 6.88
N THR A 173 51.46 45.62 7.28
CA THR A 173 52.77 46.19 7.55
C THR A 173 52.99 46.30 9.06
N THR A 174 54.20 46.10 9.54
CA THR A 174 54.51 46.14 10.99
C THR A 174 54.21 47.49 11.65
N ALA A 175 54.18 48.57 10.89
CA ALA A 175 53.97 49.93 11.40
C ALA A 175 52.49 50.39 11.34
N GLY A 176 51.60 49.67 10.67
CA GLY A 176 50.25 50.13 10.37
C GLY A 176 49.16 49.12 10.73
N LYS A 177 48.03 49.60 11.25
CA LYS A 177 46.83 48.79 11.55
C LYS A 177 45.91 48.60 10.34
N LYS A 178 46.45 48.63 9.13
CA LYS A 178 45.66 48.43 7.91
C LYS A 178 46.11 47.20 7.16
N PHE A 179 45.15 46.47 6.62
CA PHE A 179 45.41 45.31 5.77
C PHE A 179 45.10 45.60 4.30
N HIS A 180 45.83 44.90 3.43
CA HIS A 180 45.96 45.19 2.01
C HIS A 180 45.88 43.91 1.16
N ARG A 181 45.57 44.06 -0.14
CA ARG A 181 45.85 43.04 -1.17
C ARG A 181 47.35 43.02 -1.48
N ASN A 182 47.91 41.90 -1.93
CA ASN A 182 49.33 41.77 -2.31
C ASN A 182 49.78 42.75 -3.40
N THR A 183 48.86 43.25 -4.22
CA THR A 183 49.13 44.19 -5.31
C THR A 183 48.97 45.67 -4.91
N CYS A 184 48.70 45.97 -3.64
CA CYS A 184 48.46 47.34 -3.20
C CYS A 184 49.73 48.22 -3.31
N GLY A 185 49.59 49.40 -3.91
CA GLY A 185 50.68 50.37 -4.03
C GLY A 185 51.23 50.85 -2.68
N CYS A 186 50.44 50.81 -1.61
CA CYS A 186 50.85 51.22 -0.25
C CYS A 186 51.91 50.30 0.36
N ILE A 187 51.98 49.03 -0.07
CA ILE A 187 52.93 48.05 0.45
C ILE A 187 54.10 47.78 -0.52
N LYS A 188 54.04 48.32 -1.74
CA LYS A 188 55.01 48.05 -2.84
C LYS A 188 56.48 48.31 -2.49
N TRP A 189 56.74 49.22 -1.55
CA TRP A 189 58.09 49.65 -1.16
C TRP A 189 58.43 49.33 0.30
N ASN A 190 57.63 48.50 0.97
CA ASN A 190 57.84 48.14 2.38
C ASN A 190 58.59 46.80 2.49
N THR A 191 59.61 46.74 3.36
CA THR A 191 60.41 45.54 3.61
C THR A 191 59.88 44.68 4.76
N SER A 192 58.89 45.17 5.52
CA SER A 192 58.34 44.50 6.70
C SER A 192 56.84 44.20 6.53
N ILE A 193 56.55 43.19 5.71
CA ILE A 193 55.19 42.75 5.38
C ILE A 193 54.99 41.33 5.91
N SER A 194 53.85 41.08 6.57
CA SER A 194 53.41 39.75 6.95
C SER A 194 52.02 39.45 6.37
N SER A 195 51.69 38.17 6.21
CA SER A 195 50.39 37.73 5.72
C SER A 195 49.58 37.09 6.85
N LEU A 196 48.36 37.56 7.06
CA LEU A 196 47.42 37.04 8.06
C LEU A 196 46.09 36.67 7.39
N SER A 197 45.34 35.76 8.02
CA SER A 197 43.97 35.43 7.61
C SER A 197 43.00 36.56 7.99
N TYR A 198 41.84 36.60 7.33
CA TYR A 198 40.81 37.59 7.67
C TYR A 198 40.38 37.54 9.15
N LYS A 199 40.32 36.32 9.71
CA LYS A 199 39.91 36.10 11.10
C LYS A 199 40.92 36.69 12.09
N GLU A 200 42.21 36.44 11.87
CA GLU A 200 43.29 37.00 12.71
C GLU A 200 43.31 38.53 12.65
N LEU A 201 43.06 39.11 11.47
CA LEU A 201 43.00 40.57 11.30
C LEU A 201 41.85 41.22 12.08
N LEU A 202 40.67 40.56 12.12
CA LEU A 202 39.54 41.04 12.90
C LEU A 202 39.80 40.94 14.40
N GLU A 203 40.38 39.83 14.86
CA GLU A 203 40.73 39.62 16.27
C GLU A 203 41.78 40.64 16.76
N GLU A 204 42.74 41.01 15.91
CA GLU A 204 43.77 42.00 16.21
C GLU A 204 43.34 43.47 15.96
N GLY A 205 42.14 43.68 15.41
CA GLY A 205 41.55 45.01 15.20
C GLY A 205 42.17 45.81 14.06
N TYR A 206 42.55 45.15 12.97
CA TYR A 206 43.03 45.79 11.75
C TYR A 206 41.86 46.30 10.89
N GLU A 207 42.06 47.44 10.22
CA GLU A 207 41.07 48.06 9.34
C GLU A 207 41.41 47.86 7.85
N PRO A 208 40.41 47.77 6.95
CA PRO A 208 40.67 47.63 5.53
C PRO A 208 41.32 48.90 4.95
N CYS A 209 42.28 48.71 4.04
CA CYS A 209 42.85 49.83 3.29
C CYS A 209 41.81 50.44 2.34
N LYS A 210 41.52 51.73 2.53
CA LYS A 210 40.59 52.51 1.68
C LYS A 210 41.00 52.59 0.20
N LEU A 211 42.28 52.37 -0.13
CA LEU A 211 42.78 52.49 -1.51
C LEU A 211 42.64 51.20 -2.32
N CYS A 212 42.89 50.03 -1.72
CA CYS A 212 42.82 48.75 -2.44
C CYS A 212 41.56 47.93 -2.13
N ASN A 213 40.63 48.51 -1.37
CA ASN A 213 39.45 47.91 -0.78
C ASN A 213 39.46 46.36 -0.77
N PRO A 214 40.20 45.75 0.17
CA PRO A 214 40.51 44.33 0.11
C PRO A 214 39.29 43.39 0.22
N LEU A 215 38.11 43.92 0.60
CA LEU A 215 36.88 43.14 0.84
C LEU A 215 35.80 43.30 -0.25
N ASP A 216 36.00 44.19 -1.23
CA ASP A 216 35.17 44.30 -2.45
C ASP A 216 35.72 43.36 -3.53
#